data_AF-A0A9D4MH35-F1
#
_entry.id   AF-A0A9D4MH35-F1
#
_cell.length_a   1.000
_cell.length_b   1.000
_cell.length_c   1.000
_cell.angle_alpha   90.00
_cell.angle_beta   90.00
_cell.angle_gamma   90.00
#
_symmetry.space_group_name_H-M   'P 1'
#
loop_
_entity.id
_entity.type
_entity.pdbx_description
1 polymer ?
#
loop_
_entity_poly.entity_id
_entity_poly.type
_entity_poly.pdbx_seq_one_letter_code
_entity_poly.pdbx_strand_id
1 'polypeptide(L)'
;MTSMFTMVARILILLVLFHHGYCQIQPKSCADLYMSNIVRQSGEYTIYNNNNQPFQVYCEFQHGYGYTFISPATRVNVDIANLVTNRSHVLVRDRRKDGTQYEADLSQITSHKNTPLSIQYNTYTSYREIQNPSMGPYVYVGFIPVTDTHLRGTEGYQMDGQDLTFTNCDGNSNSYFVFLFNAHGAAPSSYNPTYALMQKQWIDGARALPRGRYLPDAYFSFFEMHFGGCGAYGTPQHLPQVSGAAVGLRYDISCPMPVDVTHATKSVSSTLVGGHVTYTCDLGYTRAFGDLTQTCSPTGRWTGLTPSCQSFPCSSHPCQNGGLCFEIEGSNYVCECTESFSGTHCEKPNM
;
A
#
# COMPACT_ATOMS: atom_id res chain seq x y z
N MET A 1 9.15 -54.28 24.60
CA MET A 1 10.47 -53.72 24.28
C MET A 1 10.54 -53.50 22.77
N THR A 2 10.68 -52.23 22.34
CA THR A 2 11.33 -51.72 21.09
C THR A 2 10.93 -52.32 19.73
N SER A 3 10.76 -51.61 18.60
CA SER A 3 10.81 -50.20 18.20
C SER A 3 10.46 -50.13 16.69
N MET A 4 9.77 -49.05 16.31
CA MET A 4 9.76 -48.26 15.05
C MET A 4 10.45 -48.80 13.77
N PHE A 5 9.81 -48.65 12.60
CA PHE A 5 10.11 -47.61 11.58
C PHE A 5 9.26 -47.78 10.29
N THR A 6 8.69 -46.66 9.81
CA THR A 6 8.28 -46.29 8.43
C THR A 6 7.09 -46.97 7.71
N MET A 7 5.96 -46.23 7.59
CA MET A 7 5.37 -45.90 6.28
C MET A 7 4.43 -44.67 6.35
N VAL A 8 4.96 -43.54 5.87
CA VAL A 8 4.35 -42.37 5.19
C VAL A 8 2.87 -42.01 5.47
N ALA A 9 2.69 -40.90 6.18
CA ALA A 9 1.42 -40.22 6.41
C ALA A 9 0.84 -39.57 5.13
N ARG A 10 -0.41 -39.89 4.80
CA ARG A 10 -1.27 -39.14 3.87
C ARG A 10 -2.32 -38.36 4.66
N ILE A 11 -2.32 -37.04 4.45
CA ILE A 11 -3.48 -36.14 4.31
C ILE A 11 -4.56 -36.26 5.41
N LEU A 12 -4.49 -35.36 6.39
CA LEU A 12 -5.64 -34.86 7.15
C LEU A 12 -5.26 -33.49 7.75
N ILE A 13 -5.40 -32.44 6.95
CA ILE A 13 -5.53 -31.07 7.47
C ILE A 13 -6.97 -30.67 7.19
N LEU A 14 -7.85 -30.82 8.19
CA LEU A 14 -9.06 -30.01 8.34
C LEU A 14 -9.74 -30.29 9.69
N LEU A 15 -10.05 -29.19 10.38
CA LEU A 15 -10.97 -29.03 11.50
C LEU A 15 -10.44 -29.38 12.89
N VAL A 16 -9.55 -28.52 13.40
CA VAL A 16 -9.54 -28.22 14.83
C VAL A 16 -10.68 -27.22 15.10
N LEU A 17 -11.83 -27.73 15.52
CA LEU A 17 -12.92 -26.92 16.08
C LEU A 17 -12.52 -26.49 17.51
N PHE A 18 -11.82 -25.36 17.63
CA PHE A 18 -11.74 -24.65 18.91
C PHE A 18 -12.95 -23.70 19.03
N HIS A 19 -13.95 -24.13 19.80
CA HIS A 19 -15.00 -23.29 20.35
C HIS A 19 -14.41 -22.32 21.38
N HIS A 20 -13.93 -21.16 20.94
CA HIS A 20 -13.79 -19.94 21.75
C HIS A 20 -14.10 -18.77 20.81
N GLY A 21 -14.97 -17.85 21.24
CA GLY A 21 -15.48 -16.72 20.46
C GLY A 21 -14.42 -15.69 20.04
N TYR A 22 -13.48 -16.11 19.19
CA TYR A 22 -12.56 -15.24 18.49
C TYR A 22 -13.22 -14.81 17.18
N CYS A 23 -13.46 -13.51 17.03
CA CYS A 23 -13.76 -12.90 15.75
C CYS A 23 -12.57 -13.18 14.82
N GLN A 24 -12.67 -14.20 13.96
CA GLN A 24 -11.66 -14.48 12.94
C GLN A 24 -11.83 -13.41 11.86
N ILE A 25 -11.08 -12.32 11.99
CA ILE A 25 -11.05 -11.26 10.98
C ILE A 25 -10.42 -11.85 9.73
N GLN A 26 -11.24 -12.08 8.71
CA GLN A 26 -10.78 -12.55 7.40
C GLN A 26 -9.95 -11.45 6.73
N PRO A 27 -8.70 -11.73 6.29
CA PRO A 27 -7.85 -10.73 5.65
C PRO A 27 -8.48 -10.27 4.33
N LYS A 28 -8.57 -8.97 4.13
CA LYS A 28 -9.12 -8.35 2.91
C LYS A 28 -8.04 -7.97 1.90
N SER A 29 -6.78 -8.00 2.32
CA SER A 29 -5.62 -7.60 1.53
C SER A 29 -4.35 -8.33 1.94
N CYS A 30 -3.31 -8.26 1.10
CA CYS A 30 -1.97 -8.67 1.49
C CYS A 30 -1.40 -7.80 2.62
N ALA A 31 -1.82 -6.53 2.73
CA ALA A 31 -1.42 -5.66 3.85
C ALA A 31 -1.92 -6.21 5.19
N ASP A 32 -3.18 -6.69 5.25
CA ASP A 32 -3.74 -7.31 6.46
C ASP A 32 -2.95 -8.56 6.88
N LEU A 33 -2.61 -9.40 5.90
CA LEU A 33 -1.78 -10.60 6.12
C LEU A 33 -0.41 -10.22 6.69
N TYR A 34 0.25 -9.21 6.11
CA TYR A 34 1.54 -8.72 6.57
C TYR A 34 1.47 -8.17 8.01
N MET A 35 0.45 -7.36 8.32
CA MET A 35 0.28 -6.76 9.65
C MET A 35 -0.15 -7.77 10.72
N SER A 36 -0.74 -8.91 10.35
CA SER A 36 -1.14 -9.97 11.29
C SER A 36 0.05 -10.60 12.03
N ASN A 37 1.27 -10.48 11.49
CA ASN A 37 2.49 -11.17 11.95
C ASN A 37 2.43 -12.71 11.91
N ILE A 38 1.35 -13.30 11.39
CA ILE A 38 1.18 -14.75 11.19
C ILE A 38 1.90 -15.18 9.91
N VAL A 39 1.84 -14.34 8.88
CA VAL A 39 2.39 -14.61 7.56
C VAL A 39 3.60 -13.72 7.31
N ARG A 40 4.74 -14.32 6.96
CA ARG A 40 6.02 -13.59 6.79
C ARG A 40 6.72 -13.84 5.46
N GLN A 41 6.15 -14.67 4.58
CA GLN A 41 6.79 -15.08 3.34
C GLN A 41 5.93 -14.69 2.14
N SER A 42 6.55 -14.22 1.07
CA SER A 42 5.84 -14.04 -0.19
C SER A 42 5.31 -15.37 -0.70
N GLY A 43 4.13 -15.38 -1.31
CA GLY A 43 3.48 -16.62 -1.73
C GLY A 43 2.01 -16.46 -2.07
N GLU A 44 1.34 -17.58 -2.32
CA GLU A 44 -0.11 -17.63 -2.59
C GLU A 44 -0.91 -17.64 -1.30
N TYR A 45 -1.93 -16.79 -1.23
CA TYR A 45 -2.82 -16.63 -0.09
C TYR A 45 -4.28 -16.52 -0.52
N THR A 46 -5.18 -16.87 0.40
CA THR A 46 -6.60 -16.57 0.25
C THR A 46 -6.93 -15.31 1.04
N ILE A 47 -7.49 -14.32 0.34
CA ILE A 47 -8.07 -13.12 0.94
C ILE A 47 -9.56 -13.05 0.58
N TYR A 48 -10.28 -12.11 1.18
CA TYR A 48 -11.72 -12.02 1.06
C TYR A 48 -12.14 -10.64 0.56
N ASN A 49 -13.14 -10.57 -0.31
CA ASN A 49 -13.74 -9.29 -0.68
C ASN A 49 -14.65 -8.76 0.45
N ASN A 50 -15.23 -7.58 0.27
CA ASN A 50 -16.11 -6.94 1.26
C ASN A 50 -17.39 -7.75 1.55
N ASN A 51 -17.79 -8.62 0.62
CA ASN A 51 -18.90 -9.57 0.79
C ASN A 51 -18.46 -10.92 1.42
N ASN A 52 -17.25 -11.00 1.97
CA ASN A 52 -16.66 -12.21 2.56
C ASN A 52 -16.53 -13.40 1.58
N GLN A 53 -16.39 -13.12 0.29
CA GLN A 53 -16.13 -14.17 -0.71
C GLN A 53 -14.62 -14.34 -0.89
N PRO A 54 -14.10 -15.58 -0.80
CA PRO A 54 -12.67 -15.83 -0.92
C PRO A 54 -12.19 -15.74 -2.38
N PHE A 55 -10.96 -15.25 -2.56
CA PHE A 55 -10.23 -15.37 -3.82
C PHE A 55 -8.73 -15.46 -3.57
N GLN A 56 -8.01 -16.03 -4.53
CA GLN A 56 -6.57 -16.24 -4.42
C GLN A 56 -5.78 -15.03 -4.93
N VAL A 57 -4.71 -14.70 -4.22
CA VAL A 57 -3.73 -13.70 -4.60
C VAL A 57 -2.33 -14.23 -4.35
N TYR A 58 -1.35 -13.74 -5.10
CA TYR A 58 0.06 -13.86 -4.71
C TYR A 58 0.43 -12.57 -4.00
N CYS A 59 0.84 -12.67 -2.74
CA CYS A 59 1.37 -11.55 -1.97
C CYS A 59 2.88 -11.54 -2.08
N GLU A 60 3.44 -10.43 -2.54
CA GLU A 60 4.86 -10.17 -2.40
C GLU A 60 5.11 -9.17 -1.28
N PHE A 61 5.81 -9.61 -0.24
CA PHE A 61 6.12 -8.79 0.92
C PHE A 61 7.50 -8.17 0.81
N GLN A 62 7.58 -6.87 1.10
CA GLN A 62 8.80 -6.09 1.21
C GLN A 62 8.80 -5.33 2.55
N HIS A 63 9.89 -4.66 2.89
CA HIS A 63 9.95 -3.88 4.13
C HIS A 63 9.09 -2.62 4.04
N GLY A 64 7.92 -2.63 4.68
CA GLY A 64 6.99 -1.50 4.75
C GLY A 64 6.08 -1.32 3.54
N TYR A 65 6.08 -2.27 2.60
CA TYR A 65 5.20 -2.27 1.44
C TYR A 65 5.10 -3.67 0.81
N GLY A 66 4.32 -3.81 -0.26
CA GLY A 66 4.32 -5.01 -1.07
C GLY A 66 3.52 -4.87 -2.36
N TYR A 67 3.37 -5.99 -3.06
CA TYR A 67 2.57 -6.09 -4.26
C TYR A 67 1.56 -7.23 -4.15
N THR A 68 0.31 -6.96 -4.55
CA THR A 68 -0.73 -7.98 -4.67
C THR A 68 -0.91 -8.34 -6.13
N PHE A 69 -0.74 -9.62 -6.49
CA PHE A 69 -1.12 -10.12 -7.82
C PHE A 69 -2.43 -10.90 -7.68
N ILE A 70 -3.47 -10.48 -8.38
CA ILE A 70 -4.77 -11.16 -8.35
C ILE A 70 -4.67 -12.42 -9.21
N SER A 71 -5.14 -13.56 -8.69
CA SER A 71 -5.18 -14.80 -9.49
C SER A 71 -6.17 -14.67 -10.65
N PRO A 72 -5.78 -15.03 -11.88
CA PRO A 72 -6.69 -15.09 -13.03
C PRO A 72 -7.85 -16.08 -12.84
N ALA A 73 -7.77 -16.98 -11.86
CA ALA A 73 -8.86 -17.86 -11.46
C ALA A 73 -9.98 -17.15 -10.67
N THR A 74 -9.84 -15.86 -10.35
CA THR A 74 -10.84 -15.10 -9.58
C THR A 74 -12.18 -15.00 -10.32
N ARG A 75 -13.28 -15.32 -9.63
CA ARG A 75 -14.67 -15.29 -10.14
C ARG A 75 -15.63 -14.47 -9.28
N VAL A 76 -15.07 -13.69 -8.36
CA VAL A 76 -15.81 -12.81 -7.45
C VAL A 76 -15.48 -11.35 -7.78
N ASN A 77 -16.28 -10.42 -7.27
CA ASN A 77 -15.91 -9.01 -7.33
C ASN A 77 -14.70 -8.74 -6.43
N VAL A 78 -13.79 -7.88 -6.89
CA VAL A 78 -12.59 -7.48 -6.15
C VAL A 78 -12.70 -6.01 -5.77
N ASP A 79 -12.61 -5.72 -4.48
CA ASP A 79 -12.56 -4.35 -3.96
C ASP A 79 -11.15 -3.79 -4.14
N ILE A 80 -10.87 -3.24 -5.33
CA ILE A 80 -9.52 -2.81 -5.74
C ILE A 80 -8.89 -1.80 -4.77
N ALA A 81 -9.71 -1.00 -4.08
CA ALA A 81 -9.25 -0.03 -3.08
C ALA A 81 -8.61 -0.69 -1.85
N ASN A 82 -8.98 -1.93 -1.52
CA ASN A 82 -8.35 -2.69 -0.44
C ASN A 82 -6.96 -3.21 -0.85
N LEU A 83 -6.70 -3.37 -2.16
CA LEU A 83 -5.47 -3.98 -2.68
C LEU A 83 -4.42 -2.95 -3.15
N VAL A 84 -4.85 -1.71 -3.40
CA VAL A 84 -4.01 -0.62 -3.93
C VAL A 84 -4.12 0.60 -3.04
N THR A 85 -3.11 0.83 -2.20
CA THR A 85 -3.01 2.07 -1.41
C THR A 85 -2.07 3.09 -2.04
N ASN A 86 -1.17 2.66 -2.92
CA ASN A 86 -0.27 3.55 -3.66
C ASN A 86 -0.52 3.42 -5.16
N ARG A 87 -0.88 4.54 -5.79
CA ARG A 87 -1.24 4.65 -7.21
C ARG A 87 -0.18 5.39 -8.03
N SER A 88 1.03 5.58 -7.50
CA SER A 88 2.11 6.27 -8.22
C SER A 88 2.67 5.42 -9.37
N HIS A 89 2.69 4.10 -9.19
CA HIS A 89 3.16 3.14 -10.18
C HIS A 89 2.49 1.78 -9.95
N VAL A 90 2.60 0.90 -10.94
CA VAL A 90 2.35 -0.54 -10.83
C VAL A 90 3.61 -1.30 -11.22
N LEU A 91 3.80 -2.48 -10.64
CA LEU A 91 4.84 -3.40 -11.09
C LEU A 91 4.23 -4.32 -12.15
N VAL A 92 4.77 -4.37 -13.36
CA VAL A 92 4.33 -5.32 -14.37
C VAL A 92 5.38 -6.40 -14.53
N ARG A 93 4.95 -7.66 -14.42
CA ARG A 93 5.78 -8.83 -14.68
C ARG A 93 5.39 -9.47 -15.98
N ASP A 94 6.38 -9.75 -16.81
CA ASP A 94 6.18 -10.56 -18.01
C ASP A 94 6.86 -11.91 -17.88
N ARG A 95 6.26 -12.93 -18.49
CA ARG A 95 6.82 -14.28 -18.60
C ARG A 95 7.23 -14.53 -20.05
N ARG A 96 8.50 -14.79 -20.28
CA ARG A 96 9.04 -15.15 -21.59
C ARG A 96 8.64 -16.57 -21.98
N LYS A 97 8.73 -16.88 -23.29
CA LYS A 97 8.41 -18.22 -23.81
C LYS A 97 9.32 -19.33 -23.27
N ASP A 98 10.53 -19.00 -22.84
CA ASP A 98 11.47 -19.92 -22.19
C ASP A 98 11.20 -20.12 -20.68
N GLY A 99 10.16 -19.46 -20.14
CA GLY A 99 9.77 -19.53 -18.72
C GLY A 99 10.51 -18.55 -17.81
N THR A 100 11.45 -17.76 -18.31
CA THR A 100 12.07 -16.68 -17.54
C THR A 100 11.08 -15.55 -17.28
N GLN A 101 11.26 -14.85 -16.16
CA GLN A 101 10.39 -13.73 -15.77
C GLN A 101 11.20 -12.45 -15.61
N TYR A 102 10.55 -11.35 -15.97
CA TYR A 102 11.12 -10.01 -15.91
C TYR A 102 10.09 -9.06 -15.29
N GLU A 103 10.55 -7.91 -14.79
CA GLU A 103 9.68 -6.90 -14.21
C GLU A 103 10.07 -5.48 -14.61
N ALA A 104 9.07 -4.60 -14.71
CA ALA A 104 9.22 -3.18 -14.98
C ALA A 104 8.21 -2.38 -14.14
N ASP A 105 8.61 -1.21 -13.67
CA ASP A 105 7.71 -0.29 -12.99
C ASP A 105 7.09 0.65 -14.02
N LEU A 106 5.76 0.69 -14.07
CA LEU A 106 5.01 1.58 -14.95
C LEU A 106 4.33 2.69 -14.14
N SER A 107 4.53 3.94 -14.54
CA SER A 107 3.99 5.13 -13.89
C SER A 107 3.46 6.14 -14.91
N GLN A 108 2.83 7.21 -14.43
CA GLN A 108 2.52 8.36 -15.31
C GLN A 108 3.82 8.96 -15.86
N ILE A 109 3.74 9.53 -17.05
CA ILE A 109 4.80 10.37 -17.62
C ILE A 109 5.06 11.60 -16.74
N THR A 110 6.24 12.19 -16.89
CA THR A 110 6.70 13.31 -16.06
C THR A 110 5.72 14.49 -16.02
N SER A 111 5.05 14.79 -17.14
CA SER A 111 4.04 15.87 -17.22
C SER A 111 2.78 15.60 -16.39
N HIS A 112 2.50 14.34 -16.04
CA HIS A 112 1.34 13.91 -15.26
C HIS A 112 1.75 13.24 -13.93
N LYS A 113 2.97 13.46 -13.44
CA LYS A 113 3.51 12.80 -12.23
C LYS A 113 2.68 13.00 -10.96
N ASN A 114 1.87 14.06 -10.90
CA ASN A 114 1.00 14.37 -9.76
C ASN A 114 -0.40 13.75 -9.90
N THR A 115 -0.72 13.15 -11.04
CA THR A 115 -1.97 12.44 -11.28
C THR A 115 -1.76 10.97 -10.92
N PRO A 116 -2.56 10.35 -10.05
CA PRO A 116 -2.43 8.93 -9.76
C PRO A 116 -2.79 8.08 -10.98
N LEU A 117 -2.22 6.87 -11.09
CA LEU A 117 -2.69 5.86 -12.02
C LEU A 117 -4.12 5.43 -11.67
N SER A 118 -4.93 5.22 -12.70
CA SER A 118 -6.28 4.66 -12.53
C SER A 118 -6.20 3.15 -12.57
N ILE A 119 -6.26 2.52 -11.40
CA ILE A 119 -6.26 1.07 -11.26
C ILE A 119 -7.66 0.61 -10.87
N GLN A 120 -8.27 -0.21 -11.71
CA GLN A 120 -9.67 -0.63 -11.62
C GLN A 120 -9.82 -2.14 -11.88
N TYR A 121 -10.90 -2.73 -11.38
CA TYR A 121 -11.22 -4.15 -11.61
C TYR A 121 -12.53 -4.26 -12.39
N ASN A 122 -12.47 -4.87 -13.57
CA ASN A 122 -13.61 -5.11 -14.46
C ASN A 122 -14.46 -3.87 -14.76
N THR A 123 -13.83 -2.69 -14.81
CA THR A 123 -14.42 -1.39 -15.14
C THR A 123 -13.34 -0.44 -15.65
N TYR A 124 -13.74 0.65 -16.29
CA TYR A 124 -12.88 1.60 -17.01
C TYR A 124 -13.33 3.07 -16.85
N THR A 125 -13.84 3.45 -15.68
CA THR A 125 -14.34 4.80 -15.40
C THR A 125 -13.29 5.88 -15.69
N SER A 126 -13.69 6.93 -16.42
CA SER A 126 -12.83 8.03 -16.90
C SER A 126 -11.76 7.63 -17.93
N TYR A 127 -11.92 6.45 -18.54
CA TYR A 127 -11.12 5.94 -19.64
C TYR A 127 -12.04 5.32 -20.71
N ARG A 128 -11.47 4.73 -21.76
CA ARG A 128 -12.21 4.10 -22.85
C ARG A 128 -12.37 2.61 -22.63
N GLU A 129 -13.36 2.06 -23.33
CA GLU A 129 -13.62 0.62 -23.34
C GLU A 129 -12.45 -0.14 -23.99
N ILE A 130 -12.22 -1.35 -23.50
CA ILE A 130 -11.17 -2.25 -24.00
C ILE A 130 -11.61 -2.94 -25.29
N GLN A 131 -10.65 -3.37 -26.11
CA GLN A 131 -10.96 -4.08 -27.36
C GLN A 131 -11.39 -5.53 -27.14
N ASN A 132 -11.00 -6.14 -26.02
CA ASN A 132 -11.29 -7.54 -25.70
C ASN A 132 -12.22 -7.73 -24.48
N PRO A 133 -13.42 -7.12 -24.43
CA PRO A 133 -14.28 -7.14 -23.25
C PRO A 133 -14.78 -8.54 -22.86
N SER A 134 -14.91 -9.44 -23.84
CA SER A 134 -15.31 -10.84 -23.61
C SER A 134 -14.28 -11.67 -22.84
N MET A 135 -13.03 -11.20 -22.76
CA MET A 135 -11.93 -11.86 -22.03
C MET A 135 -11.87 -11.42 -20.55
N GLY A 136 -12.93 -10.82 -20.02
CA GLY A 136 -13.04 -10.49 -18.60
C GLY A 136 -13.04 -11.72 -17.68
N PRO A 137 -12.94 -11.50 -16.35
CA PRO A 137 -12.67 -10.21 -15.71
C PRO A 137 -11.24 -9.73 -15.99
N TYR A 138 -10.94 -8.46 -15.69
CA TYR A 138 -9.64 -7.86 -15.95
C TYR A 138 -9.24 -6.84 -14.90
N VAL A 139 -7.94 -6.59 -14.79
CA VAL A 139 -7.39 -5.42 -14.09
C VAL A 139 -7.06 -4.37 -15.14
N TYR A 140 -7.60 -3.17 -14.97
CA TYR A 140 -7.39 -2.02 -15.86
C TYR A 140 -6.40 -1.04 -15.21
N VAL A 141 -5.37 -0.64 -15.94
CA VAL A 141 -4.39 0.38 -15.54
C VAL A 141 -4.42 1.50 -16.57
N GLY A 142 -5.04 2.62 -16.20
CA GLY A 142 -5.16 3.82 -17.01
C GLY A 142 -4.06 4.83 -16.70
N PHE A 143 -3.47 5.36 -17.77
CA PHE A 143 -2.52 6.46 -17.80
C PHE A 143 -3.22 7.65 -18.48
N ILE A 144 -3.06 8.86 -17.95
CA ILE A 144 -3.68 10.09 -18.49
C ILE A 144 -5.21 9.97 -18.73
N PRO A 145 -6.08 10.49 -17.83
CA PRO A 145 -7.53 10.33 -17.97
C PRO A 145 -8.07 11.03 -19.23
N VAL A 146 -9.25 10.60 -19.72
CA VAL A 146 -9.85 11.18 -20.94
C VAL A 146 -10.09 12.70 -20.86
N THR A 147 -10.20 13.24 -19.64
CA THR A 147 -10.38 14.68 -19.39
C THR A 147 -9.14 15.50 -19.70
N ASP A 148 -7.97 14.87 -19.67
CA ASP A 148 -6.67 15.51 -19.85
C ASP A 148 -6.14 15.29 -21.27
N THR A 149 -6.78 14.38 -22.02
CA THR A 149 -6.48 14.13 -23.45
C THR A 149 -6.95 15.29 -24.34
N HIS A 150 -6.09 15.67 -25.28
CA HIS A 150 -6.38 16.69 -26.27
C HIS A 150 -5.66 16.41 -27.60
N LEU A 151 -6.20 16.96 -28.69
CA LEU A 151 -5.59 16.87 -30.03
C LEU A 151 -4.16 17.44 -30.01
N ARG A 152 -3.22 16.67 -30.55
CA ARG A 152 -1.77 16.92 -30.55
C ARG A 152 -1.12 16.99 -29.16
N GLY A 153 -1.80 16.51 -28.12
CA GLY A 153 -1.24 16.35 -26.79
C GLY A 153 -0.17 15.26 -26.74
N THR A 154 0.71 15.34 -25.73
CA THR A 154 1.69 14.27 -25.46
C THR A 154 1.07 13.26 -24.53
N GLU A 155 1.05 12.00 -24.95
CA GLU A 155 0.57 10.86 -24.18
C GLU A 155 1.66 9.80 -24.03
N GLY A 156 1.43 8.84 -23.14
CA GLY A 156 2.32 7.71 -22.93
C GLY A 156 2.34 7.24 -21.49
N TYR A 157 3.40 6.51 -21.16
CA TYR A 157 3.66 6.02 -19.82
C TYR A 157 5.16 6.13 -19.53
N GLN A 158 5.51 6.10 -18.26
CA GLN A 158 6.90 6.03 -17.84
C GLN A 158 7.24 4.59 -17.48
N MET A 159 8.44 4.14 -17.87
CA MET A 159 8.99 2.84 -17.49
C MET A 159 10.32 3.06 -16.77
N ASP A 160 10.41 2.60 -15.52
CA ASP A 160 11.60 2.72 -14.68
C ASP A 160 12.17 4.16 -14.60
N GLY A 161 11.29 5.17 -14.58
CA GLY A 161 11.68 6.58 -14.54
C GLY A 161 11.92 7.23 -15.91
N GLN A 162 11.84 6.47 -17.01
CA GLN A 162 12.00 6.98 -18.37
C GLN A 162 10.65 7.15 -19.08
N ASP A 163 10.38 8.37 -19.55
CA ASP A 163 9.16 8.66 -20.31
C ASP A 163 9.19 8.00 -21.70
N LEU A 164 8.15 7.25 -22.01
CA LEU A 164 7.89 6.64 -23.31
C LEU A 164 6.63 7.29 -23.89
N THR A 165 6.81 8.23 -24.80
CA THR A 165 5.74 9.15 -25.23
C THR A 165 5.48 9.12 -26.72
N PHE A 166 4.29 9.57 -27.09
CA PHE A 166 3.86 9.80 -28.46
C PHE A 166 2.93 11.01 -28.53
N THR A 167 2.71 11.53 -29.74
CA THR A 167 1.75 12.61 -29.98
C THR A 167 0.38 12.04 -30.31
N ASN A 168 -0.64 12.40 -29.53
CA ASN A 168 -2.02 12.04 -29.84
C ASN A 168 -2.51 12.86 -31.05
N CYS A 169 -2.47 12.28 -32.24
CA CYS A 169 -2.72 13.02 -33.48
C CYS A 169 -4.19 13.27 -33.84
N ASP A 170 -5.14 12.58 -33.18
CA ASP A 170 -6.57 12.68 -33.48
C ASP A 170 -7.43 13.02 -32.25
N GLY A 171 -6.82 13.15 -31.07
CA GLY A 171 -7.49 13.47 -29.81
C GLY A 171 -8.22 12.28 -29.17
N ASN A 172 -8.07 11.06 -29.71
CA ASN A 172 -8.69 9.87 -29.13
C ASN A 172 -7.97 9.45 -27.85
N SER A 173 -8.72 9.47 -26.75
CA SER A 173 -8.22 9.20 -25.40
C SER A 173 -8.13 7.72 -25.07
N ASN A 174 -7.09 7.03 -25.52
CA ASN A 174 -6.80 5.67 -25.04
C ASN A 174 -5.38 5.66 -24.50
N SER A 175 -5.18 5.42 -23.22
CA SER A 175 -3.83 5.25 -22.67
C SER A 175 -3.94 4.28 -21.52
N TYR A 176 -3.82 2.98 -21.83
CA TYR A 176 -4.04 1.94 -20.83
C TYR A 176 -3.30 0.63 -21.11
N PHE A 177 -3.15 -0.13 -20.03
CA PHE A 177 -2.89 -1.56 -20.03
C PHE A 177 -4.05 -2.27 -19.36
N VAL A 178 -4.47 -3.41 -19.90
CA VAL A 178 -5.42 -4.31 -19.26
C VAL A 178 -4.90 -5.74 -19.22
N PHE A 179 -5.10 -6.39 -18.08
CA PHE A 179 -4.68 -7.76 -17.83
C PHE A 179 -5.93 -8.63 -17.77
N LEU A 180 -6.13 -9.43 -18.80
CA LEU A 180 -7.37 -10.12 -19.15
C LEU A 180 -7.32 -11.57 -18.66
N PHE A 181 -8.09 -11.87 -17.61
CA PHE A 181 -8.04 -13.19 -16.97
C PHE A 181 -8.68 -14.29 -17.82
N ASN A 182 -9.48 -13.89 -18.81
CA ASN A 182 -10.11 -14.75 -19.80
C ASN A 182 -10.83 -15.96 -19.19
N ALA A 183 -11.72 -15.69 -18.23
CA ALA A 183 -12.37 -16.72 -17.43
C ALA A 183 -13.15 -17.77 -18.23
N HIS A 184 -13.54 -17.42 -19.45
CA HIS A 184 -14.38 -18.22 -20.34
C HIS A 184 -13.65 -18.73 -21.59
N GLY A 185 -12.33 -18.52 -21.70
CA GLY A 185 -11.55 -18.97 -22.86
C GLY A 185 -11.96 -18.30 -24.17
N ALA A 186 -12.40 -17.04 -24.11
CA ALA A 186 -12.72 -16.25 -25.30
C ALA A 186 -11.46 -16.03 -26.16
N ALA A 187 -11.66 -16.03 -27.47
CA ALA A 187 -10.60 -15.68 -28.41
C ALA A 187 -10.40 -14.15 -28.42
N PRO A 188 -9.15 -13.68 -28.49
CA PRO A 188 -8.87 -12.26 -28.66
C PRO A 188 -9.33 -11.75 -30.03
N SER A 189 -9.64 -10.46 -30.07
CA SER A 189 -10.01 -9.69 -31.25
C SER A 189 -8.96 -9.82 -32.36
N SER A 190 -9.43 -9.84 -33.61
CA SER A 190 -8.58 -9.78 -34.80
C SER A 190 -8.08 -8.36 -35.13
N TYR A 191 -8.45 -7.36 -34.33
CA TYR A 191 -7.99 -5.99 -34.50
C TYR A 191 -6.47 -5.91 -34.37
N ASN A 192 -5.81 -5.38 -35.41
CA ASN A 192 -4.35 -5.31 -35.49
C ASN A 192 -3.89 -4.10 -36.33
N PRO A 193 -3.86 -2.89 -35.73
CA PRO A 193 -3.25 -1.73 -36.36
C PRO A 193 -1.72 -1.77 -36.21
N THR A 194 -1.04 -1.02 -37.08
CA THR A 194 0.42 -1.05 -37.28
C THR A 194 1.23 -0.71 -36.01
N TYR A 195 2.32 -1.46 -35.88
CA TYR A 195 3.28 -1.58 -34.78
C TYR A 195 3.98 -0.27 -34.39
N ALA A 196 3.89 0.16 -33.12
CA ALA A 196 4.73 1.23 -32.56
C ALA A 196 5.73 0.67 -31.54
N LEU A 197 6.94 1.24 -31.54
CA LEU A 197 8.05 0.91 -30.63
C LEU A 197 7.63 0.85 -29.14
N MET A 198 6.68 1.71 -28.75
CA MET A 198 6.18 1.81 -27.38
C MET A 198 5.55 0.53 -26.81
N GLN A 199 5.06 -0.38 -27.67
CA GLN A 199 4.39 -1.59 -27.18
C GLN A 199 5.35 -2.60 -26.55
N LYS A 200 6.60 -2.59 -27.00
CA LYS A 200 7.63 -3.55 -26.57
C LYS A 200 8.65 -2.95 -25.63
N GLN A 201 8.71 -1.63 -25.46
CA GLN A 201 9.76 -1.00 -24.66
C GLN A 201 9.74 -1.42 -23.19
N TRP A 202 8.57 -1.53 -22.57
CA TRP A 202 8.47 -2.05 -21.20
C TRP A 202 8.94 -3.50 -21.07
N ILE A 203 8.89 -4.28 -22.15
CA ILE A 203 9.35 -5.68 -22.23
C ILE A 203 10.86 -5.72 -22.47
N ASP A 204 11.35 -4.96 -23.45
CA ASP A 204 12.75 -4.92 -23.84
C ASP A 204 13.63 -4.31 -22.73
N GLY A 205 13.11 -3.34 -21.97
CA GLY A 205 13.78 -2.72 -20.84
C GLY A 205 13.62 -3.46 -19.52
N ALA A 206 12.72 -4.45 -19.44
CA ALA A 206 12.39 -5.11 -18.18
C ALA A 206 13.62 -5.76 -17.52
N ARG A 207 13.64 -5.74 -16.18
CA ARG A 207 14.72 -6.31 -15.37
C ARG A 207 14.49 -7.80 -15.15
N ALA A 208 15.53 -8.61 -15.34
CA ALA A 208 15.45 -10.05 -15.09
C ALA A 208 15.19 -10.35 -13.61
N LEU A 209 14.25 -11.26 -13.33
CA LEU A 209 13.98 -11.73 -11.99
C LEU A 209 14.82 -12.95 -11.62
N PRO A 210 15.30 -13.07 -10.37
CA PRO A 210 15.85 -14.33 -9.86
C PRO A 210 14.72 -15.35 -9.65
N ARG A 211 15.01 -16.64 -9.89
CA ARG A 211 14.01 -17.73 -9.80
C ARG A 211 13.25 -17.78 -8.47
N GLY A 212 13.88 -17.43 -7.36
CA GLY A 212 13.24 -17.40 -6.04
C GLY A 212 12.13 -16.35 -5.88
N ARG A 213 11.98 -15.42 -6.85
CA ARG A 213 10.93 -14.41 -6.89
C ARG A 213 9.92 -14.60 -8.02
N TYR A 214 9.98 -15.73 -8.72
CA TYR A 214 9.06 -16.02 -9.79
C TYR A 214 7.63 -16.15 -9.26
N LEU A 215 6.69 -15.56 -9.99
CA LEU A 215 5.28 -15.87 -9.82
C LEU A 215 5.00 -17.27 -10.36
N PRO A 216 4.01 -18.00 -9.81
CA PRO A 216 3.50 -19.19 -10.47
C PRO A 216 2.97 -18.86 -11.87
N ASP A 217 3.16 -19.77 -12.82
CA ASP A 217 2.77 -19.57 -14.23
C ASP A 217 1.28 -19.21 -14.40
N ALA A 218 0.42 -19.69 -13.49
CA ALA A 218 -1.02 -19.41 -13.49
C ALA A 218 -1.40 -17.93 -13.26
N TYR A 219 -0.47 -17.07 -12.82
CA TYR A 219 -0.73 -15.64 -12.63
C TYR A 219 -0.55 -14.82 -13.90
N PHE A 220 0.11 -15.36 -14.92
CA PHE A 220 0.34 -14.64 -16.17
C PHE A 220 -0.90 -14.74 -17.06
N SER A 221 -1.47 -13.58 -17.37
CA SER A 221 -2.68 -13.45 -18.18
C SER A 221 -2.35 -12.95 -19.58
N PHE A 222 -3.32 -13.11 -20.48
CA PHE A 222 -3.35 -12.30 -21.68
C PHE A 222 -3.42 -10.82 -21.29
N PHE A 223 -2.86 -9.94 -22.10
CA PHE A 223 -2.96 -8.51 -21.86
C PHE A 223 -3.23 -7.77 -23.16
N GLU A 224 -3.74 -6.58 -23.02
CA GLU A 224 -3.94 -5.64 -24.10
C GLU A 224 -3.37 -4.29 -23.64
N MET A 225 -2.67 -3.61 -24.53
CA MET A 225 -2.29 -2.22 -24.33
C MET A 225 -2.86 -1.41 -25.47
N HIS A 226 -3.41 -0.25 -25.13
CA HIS A 226 -3.99 0.64 -26.11
C HIS A 226 -3.60 2.08 -25.82
N PHE A 227 -2.94 2.66 -26.80
CA PHE A 227 -2.50 4.03 -26.86
C PHE A 227 -3.18 4.65 -28.09
N GLY A 228 -4.10 5.59 -27.88
CA GLY A 228 -5.03 6.13 -28.85
C GLY A 228 -4.35 7.08 -29.83
N GLY A 229 -5.11 7.56 -30.81
CA GLY A 229 -4.57 8.36 -31.89
C GLY A 229 -3.40 7.73 -32.62
N CYS A 230 -2.29 8.45 -32.73
CA CYS A 230 -1.07 7.95 -33.37
C CYS A 230 -0.20 7.13 -32.41
N GLY A 231 -0.80 6.61 -31.34
CA GLY A 231 -0.19 5.65 -30.45
C GLY A 231 -0.12 4.26 -31.07
N ALA A 232 -0.58 3.26 -30.32
CA ALA A 232 -0.31 1.87 -30.61
C ALA A 232 -1.33 0.96 -29.93
N TYR A 233 -1.67 -0.15 -30.56
CA TYR A 233 -2.42 -1.24 -29.94
C TYR A 233 -1.60 -2.54 -29.95
N GLY A 234 -1.39 -3.15 -28.79
CA GLY A 234 -0.52 -4.31 -28.64
C GLY A 234 -1.15 -5.42 -27.80
N THR A 235 -0.93 -6.66 -28.23
CA THR A 235 -1.32 -7.87 -27.50
C THR A 235 -0.20 -8.92 -27.57
N PRO A 236 -0.16 -9.92 -26.65
CA PRO A 236 0.82 -11.00 -26.68
C PRO A 236 0.93 -11.72 -28.03
N GLN A 237 -0.14 -11.79 -28.82
CA GLN A 237 -0.12 -12.45 -30.14
C GLN A 237 0.91 -11.85 -31.10
N HIS A 238 1.22 -10.57 -30.92
CA HIS A 238 2.13 -9.81 -31.76
C HIS A 238 3.49 -9.55 -31.08
N LEU A 239 3.70 -10.15 -29.90
CA LEU A 239 4.92 -10.00 -29.11
C LEU A 239 5.63 -11.36 -29.05
N PRO A 240 6.62 -11.63 -29.93
CA PRO A 240 7.15 -12.97 -30.14
C PRO A 240 7.89 -13.56 -28.94
N GLN A 241 8.27 -12.74 -27.95
CA GLN A 241 9.07 -13.13 -26.80
C GLN A 241 8.27 -13.41 -25.52
N VAL A 242 7.05 -12.88 -25.40
CA VAL A 242 6.25 -12.93 -24.16
C VAL A 242 5.10 -13.92 -24.29
N SER A 243 4.81 -14.65 -23.21
CA SER A 243 3.72 -15.62 -23.10
C SER A 243 2.52 -15.08 -22.31
N GLY A 244 2.73 -14.07 -21.46
CA GLY A 244 1.69 -13.38 -20.71
C GLY A 244 2.31 -12.36 -19.75
N ALA A 245 1.45 -11.60 -19.07
CA ALA A 245 1.87 -10.63 -18.07
C ALA A 245 0.96 -10.65 -16.85
N ALA A 246 1.49 -10.19 -15.72
CA ALA A 246 0.77 -10.01 -14.47
C ALA A 246 1.05 -8.61 -13.92
N VAL A 247 0.04 -8.00 -13.31
CA VAL A 247 0.17 -6.69 -12.66
C VAL A 247 0.21 -6.85 -11.15
N GLY A 248 1.28 -6.33 -10.56
CA GLY A 248 1.50 -6.18 -9.13
C GLY A 248 0.89 -4.87 -8.65
N LEU A 249 -0.14 -4.99 -7.83
CA LEU A 249 -0.86 -3.89 -7.21
C LEU A 249 -0.12 -3.40 -5.98
N ARG A 250 0.43 -2.20 -6.03
CA ARG A 250 1.24 -1.64 -4.95
C ARG A 250 0.38 -1.28 -3.74
N TYR A 251 0.79 -1.78 -2.58
CA TYR A 251 0.32 -1.29 -1.30
C TYR A 251 1.51 -0.91 -0.42
N ASP A 252 1.35 0.17 0.33
CA ASP A 252 2.27 0.55 1.40
C ASP A 252 1.65 0.23 2.76
N ILE A 253 2.49 -0.09 3.73
CA ILE A 253 2.08 -0.21 5.13
C ILE A 253 2.12 1.19 5.75
N SER A 254 1.01 1.57 6.37
CA SER A 254 0.88 2.83 7.08
C SER A 254 0.33 2.60 8.48
N CYS A 255 0.81 3.38 9.44
CA CYS A 255 0.21 3.48 10.75
C CYS A 255 -1.06 4.34 10.71
N PRO A 256 -2.01 4.12 11.63
CA PRO A 256 -3.17 5.00 11.75
C PRO A 256 -2.72 6.43 12.08
N MET A 257 -3.55 7.42 11.75
CA MET A 257 -3.27 8.80 12.15
C MET A 257 -3.06 8.86 13.67
N PRO A 258 -1.94 9.44 14.17
CA PRO A 258 -1.69 9.51 15.61
C PRO A 258 -2.83 10.24 16.33
N VAL A 259 -3.20 9.75 17.52
CA VAL A 259 -4.26 10.36 18.32
C VAL A 259 -3.84 11.73 18.85
N ASP A 260 -4.82 12.60 19.06
CA ASP A 260 -4.60 13.87 19.77
C ASP A 260 -4.39 13.62 21.26
N VAL A 261 -3.45 14.34 21.85
CA VAL A 261 -3.11 14.25 23.27
C VAL A 261 -3.45 15.58 23.92
N THR A 262 -4.22 15.55 25.01
CA THR A 262 -4.57 16.75 25.76
C THR A 262 -3.31 17.45 26.28
N HIS A 263 -3.27 18.77 26.16
CA HIS A 263 -2.12 19.60 26.53
C HIS A 263 -0.84 19.28 25.74
N ALA A 264 -0.99 18.87 24.49
CA ALA A 264 0.11 18.68 23.57
C ALA A 264 -0.29 19.04 22.14
N THR A 265 0.70 19.50 21.39
CA THR A 265 0.63 19.58 19.92
C THR A 265 1.37 18.38 19.32
N LYS A 266 0.97 17.95 18.12
CA LYS A 266 1.63 16.87 17.38
C LYS A 266 2.12 17.36 16.01
N SER A 267 3.32 16.95 15.64
CA SER A 267 3.87 17.13 14.30
C SER A 267 4.10 15.76 13.68
N VAL A 268 3.48 15.50 12.53
CA VAL A 268 3.54 14.21 11.83
C VAL A 268 4.33 14.39 10.55
N SER A 269 5.46 13.68 10.40
CA SER A 269 6.25 13.73 9.17
C SER A 269 5.65 12.84 8.08
N SER A 270 5.22 11.63 8.44
CA SER A 270 4.53 10.67 7.57
C SER A 270 3.90 9.58 8.43
N THR A 271 2.80 8.99 7.97
CA THR A 271 2.22 7.78 8.57
C THR A 271 2.73 6.49 7.94
N LEU A 272 3.51 6.56 6.84
CA LEU A 272 4.16 5.40 6.23
C LEU A 272 5.25 4.83 7.14
N VAL A 273 5.61 3.56 6.96
CA VAL A 273 6.71 2.92 7.71
C VAL A 273 7.99 3.76 7.68
N GLY A 274 8.59 3.95 8.84
CA GLY A 274 9.74 4.84 9.05
C GLY A 274 9.38 6.31 9.28
N GLY A 275 8.13 6.72 9.04
CA GLY A 275 7.61 8.04 9.40
C GLY A 275 7.56 8.25 10.91
N HIS A 276 7.56 9.51 11.34
CA HIS A 276 7.61 9.89 12.74
C HIS A 276 6.43 10.79 13.13
N VAL A 277 6.00 10.66 14.38
CA VAL A 277 5.20 11.68 15.07
C VAL A 277 5.97 12.18 16.27
N THR A 278 6.02 13.50 16.43
CA THR A 278 6.60 14.16 17.61
C THR A 278 5.52 14.96 18.31
N TYR A 279 5.31 14.65 19.59
CA TYR A 279 4.44 15.36 20.51
C TYR A 279 5.26 16.39 21.30
N THR A 280 4.68 17.57 21.47
CA THR A 280 5.24 18.66 22.28
C THR A 280 4.18 19.08 23.28
N CYS A 281 4.44 18.89 24.57
CA CYS A 281 3.53 19.36 25.61
C CYS A 281 3.40 20.89 25.56
N ASP A 282 2.20 21.39 25.84
CA ASP A 282 1.90 22.81 25.89
C ASP A 282 2.66 23.50 27.03
N LEU A 283 2.76 24.83 26.97
CA LEU A 283 3.43 25.62 28.01
C LEU A 283 2.78 25.37 29.38
N GLY A 284 3.61 25.05 30.39
CA GLY A 284 3.14 24.69 31.75
C GLY A 284 2.83 23.20 31.94
N TYR A 285 3.03 22.38 30.90
CA TYR A 285 2.90 20.93 30.95
C TYR A 285 4.20 20.26 30.56
N THR A 286 4.44 19.07 31.10
CA THR A 286 5.57 18.23 30.67
C THR A 286 5.12 16.77 30.52
N ARG A 287 5.98 15.95 29.94
CA ARG A 287 5.76 14.52 29.76
C ARG A 287 5.69 13.81 31.11
N ALA A 288 4.50 13.34 31.47
CA ALA A 288 4.28 12.45 32.60
C ALA A 288 4.59 10.98 32.24
N PHE A 289 4.18 10.54 31.04
CA PHE A 289 4.34 9.16 30.58
C PHE A 289 4.41 9.05 29.04
N GLY A 290 4.76 7.87 28.53
CA GLY A 290 4.74 7.49 27.11
C GLY A 290 5.87 8.11 26.30
N ASP A 291 5.85 8.00 24.98
CA ASP A 291 6.96 8.41 24.12
C ASP A 291 6.56 9.64 23.32
N LEU A 292 7.30 10.74 23.50
CA LEU A 292 7.04 11.98 22.76
C LEU A 292 7.39 11.84 21.28
N THR A 293 8.32 10.96 20.92
CA THR A 293 8.62 10.65 19.52
C THR A 293 8.34 9.19 19.24
N GLN A 294 7.47 8.93 18.28
CA GLN A 294 7.11 7.58 17.86
C GLN A 294 7.43 7.40 16.37
N THR A 295 7.77 6.18 15.99
CA THR A 295 8.08 5.81 14.60
C THR A 295 7.07 4.80 14.09
N CYS A 296 6.64 4.90 12.85
CA CYS A 296 5.75 3.92 12.27
C CYS A 296 6.53 2.63 11.96
N SER A 297 6.18 1.54 12.64
CA SER A 297 6.83 0.25 12.46
C SER A 297 6.25 -0.53 11.26
N PRO A 298 6.99 -1.50 10.70
CA PRO A 298 6.50 -2.37 9.63
C PRO A 298 5.22 -3.16 9.96
N THR A 299 4.81 -3.26 11.23
CA THR A 299 3.56 -3.93 11.61
C THR A 299 2.34 -3.02 11.51
N GLY A 300 2.47 -1.81 10.93
CA GLY A 300 1.38 -0.82 10.85
C GLY A 300 1.02 -0.21 12.21
N ARG A 301 1.96 -0.21 13.17
CA ARG A 301 1.77 0.34 14.52
C ARG A 301 2.86 1.34 14.86
N TRP A 302 2.47 2.42 15.52
CA TRP A 302 3.44 3.35 16.12
C TRP A 302 4.23 2.64 17.21
N THR A 303 5.55 2.86 17.23
CA THR A 303 6.42 2.38 18.32
C THR A 303 6.15 3.18 19.58
N GLY A 304 6.37 2.54 20.74
CA GLY A 304 6.23 3.22 22.02
C GLY A 304 4.77 3.38 22.45
N LEU A 305 4.57 4.12 23.52
CA LEU A 305 3.26 4.36 24.13
C LEU A 305 2.81 5.79 23.88
N THR A 306 1.51 6.02 23.67
CA THR A 306 0.96 7.37 23.54
C THR A 306 1.32 8.21 24.77
N PRO A 307 1.89 9.42 24.59
CA PRO A 307 2.32 10.22 25.72
C PRO A 307 1.15 10.84 26.47
N SER A 308 1.41 11.22 27.72
CA SER A 308 0.52 12.03 28.54
C SER A 308 1.28 13.24 29.05
N CYS A 309 0.69 14.42 28.88
CA CYS A 309 1.22 15.69 29.39
C CYS A 309 0.42 16.11 30.63
N GLN A 310 1.11 16.41 31.73
CA GLN A 310 0.50 16.88 32.96
C GLN A 310 1.15 18.18 33.42
N SER A 311 0.35 19.07 34.02
CA SER A 311 0.87 20.28 34.62
C SER A 311 1.57 19.93 35.92
N PHE A 312 2.82 20.35 36.08
CA PHE A 312 3.44 20.20 37.38
C PHE A 312 2.98 21.30 38.33
N PRO A 313 2.83 21.00 39.63
CA PRO A 313 2.17 21.92 40.55
C PRO A 313 2.94 23.24 40.76
N CYS A 314 4.27 23.23 40.61
CA CYS A 314 5.08 24.45 40.68
C CYS A 314 5.01 25.33 39.42
N SER A 315 4.46 24.81 38.31
CA SER A 315 4.41 25.53 37.02
C SER A 315 3.53 26.80 37.08
N SER A 316 2.54 26.83 37.97
CA SER A 316 1.67 27.97 38.19
C SER A 316 2.27 29.08 39.07
N HIS A 317 3.54 28.95 39.46
CA HIS A 317 4.24 29.85 40.41
C HIS A 317 3.43 30.09 41.69
N PRO A 318 3.03 29.03 42.42
CA PRO A 318 2.10 29.18 43.52
C PRO A 318 2.72 29.82 44.78
N CYS A 319 4.05 29.85 44.92
CA CYS A 319 4.74 30.44 46.07
C CYS A 319 4.93 31.96 45.86
N GLN A 320 4.38 32.77 46.76
CA GLN A 320 4.40 34.23 46.71
C GLN A 320 5.65 34.80 47.41
N ASN A 321 5.85 36.12 47.29
CA ASN A 321 6.85 36.89 48.05
C ASN A 321 8.30 36.34 47.97
N GLY A 322 8.66 35.78 46.81
CA GLY A 322 9.99 35.22 46.56
C GLY A 322 10.21 33.82 47.16
N GLY A 323 9.16 33.11 47.57
CA GLY A 323 9.26 31.72 48.02
C GLY A 323 9.66 30.76 46.90
N LEU A 324 10.45 29.74 47.23
CA LEU A 324 10.86 28.67 46.31
C LEU A 324 9.82 27.56 46.30
N CYS A 325 9.46 27.05 45.12
CA CYS A 325 8.51 25.95 44.97
C CYS A 325 9.25 24.63 44.73
N PHE A 326 8.90 23.61 45.51
CA PHE A 326 9.37 22.24 45.34
C PHE A 326 8.21 21.30 45.07
N GLU A 327 8.37 20.47 44.05
CA GLU A 327 7.39 19.43 43.72
C GLU A 327 7.57 18.24 44.66
N ILE A 328 6.46 17.68 45.13
CA ILE A 328 6.42 16.50 45.99
C ILE A 328 5.50 15.43 45.38
N GLU A 329 5.63 14.19 45.87
CA GLU A 329 4.86 13.04 45.35
C GLU A 329 3.34 13.30 45.34
N GLY A 330 2.65 12.74 44.35
CA GLY A 330 1.19 12.84 44.21
C GLY A 330 0.69 14.10 43.51
N SER A 331 1.47 14.67 42.59
CA SER A 331 1.13 15.92 41.88
C SER A 331 0.87 17.07 42.85
N ASN A 332 1.72 17.22 43.88
CA ASN A 332 1.57 18.23 44.92
C ASN A 332 2.83 19.11 45.11
N TYR A 333 2.63 20.19 45.85
CA TYR A 333 3.48 21.29 46.26
C TYR A 333 4.12 21.34 47.64
N VAL A 334 5.31 21.89 47.79
CA VAL A 334 5.66 22.65 49.01
C VAL A 334 6.37 23.96 48.67
N CYS A 335 6.04 25.03 49.40
CA CYS A 335 6.72 26.31 49.31
C CYS A 335 7.72 26.46 50.46
N GLU A 336 8.96 26.82 50.14
CA GLU A 336 9.94 27.30 51.11
C GLU A 336 9.93 28.83 51.11
N CYS A 337 9.53 29.41 52.23
CA CYS A 337 9.37 30.85 52.37
C CYS A 337 10.68 31.54 52.77
N THR A 338 10.84 32.78 52.34
CA THR A 338 11.93 33.65 52.81
C THR A 338 11.71 34.02 54.28
N GLU A 339 12.77 34.44 54.99
CA GLU A 339 12.74 34.66 56.46
C GLU A 339 11.62 35.60 56.93
N SER A 340 11.16 36.51 56.08
CA SER A 340 10.11 37.49 56.38
C SER A 340 8.68 37.03 56.09
N PHE A 341 8.47 35.82 55.56
CA PHE A 341 7.14 35.31 55.18
C PHE A 341 6.87 33.89 55.68
N SER A 342 5.58 33.53 55.80
CA SER A 342 5.06 32.21 56.17
C SER A 342 3.71 31.94 55.51
N GLY A 343 3.16 30.73 55.71
CA GLY A 343 1.93 30.27 55.07
C GLY A 343 2.19 29.16 54.06
N THR A 344 1.12 28.54 53.53
CA THR A 344 1.25 27.45 52.55
C THR A 344 1.76 27.94 51.20
N HIS A 345 1.57 29.23 50.90
CA HIS A 345 2.00 29.90 49.67
C HIS A 345 2.90 31.10 49.97
N CYS A 346 3.48 31.18 51.18
CA CYS A 346 4.28 32.32 51.64
C CYS A 346 3.52 33.66 51.59
N GLU A 347 2.21 33.61 51.81
CA GLU A 347 1.31 34.76 51.66
C GLU A 347 1.25 35.68 52.89
N LYS A 348 1.83 35.28 54.03
CA LYS A 348 1.75 36.01 55.31
C LYS A 348 3.10 36.58 55.72
N PRO A 349 3.20 37.87 56.08
CA PRO A 349 4.42 38.42 56.69
C PRO A 349 4.65 37.85 58.09
N ASN A 350 5.90 37.55 58.44
CA ASN A 350 6.32 37.21 59.79
C ASN A 350 6.45 38.52 60.57
N MET A 351 5.48 38.81 61.44
CA MET A 351 5.45 40.02 62.27
C MET A 351 6.30 39.90 63.52
#